data_AF-A0A7Y2ULC2-F1
#
_entry.id   AF-A0A7Y2ULC2-F1
#
_cell.length_a   1.000
_cell.length_b   1.000
_cell.length_c   1.000
_cell.angle_alpha   90.00
_cell.angle_beta   90.00
_cell.angle_gamma   90.00
#
_symmetry.space_group_name_H-M   'P 1'
#
loop_
_entity.id
_entity.type
_entity.pdbx_description
1 polymer ?
#
loop_
_entity_poly.entity_id
_entity_poly.type
_entity_poly.pdbx_seq_one_letter_code
_entity_poly.pdbx_strand_id
1 'polypeptide(L)'
;MDILKRELAPIPVEAWAEIDEQATRSLKAMLSGRKVLDVSGPMGTDFPGVPEGRLNYPKKQPKGGLKYGIRKVHHIVEVRVPFELDIHEMDNVVRGAKDVDLEGLETAARETALFEEQVIYHGLP
;
A
#
# COMPACT_ATOMS: atom_id res chain seq x y z
N MET A 1 1.61 -3.23 -19.94
CA MET A 1 0.84 -3.74 -18.81
C MET A 1 1.68 -3.92 -17.56
N ASP A 2 1.43 -3.09 -16.55
CA ASP A 2 1.92 -3.30 -15.19
C ASP A 2 0.92 -4.14 -14.37
N ILE A 3 1.23 -4.39 -13.09
CA ILE A 3 0.34 -5.14 -12.18
C ILE A 3 -0.97 -4.40 -11.85
N LEU A 4 -1.00 -3.07 -12.01
CA LEU A 4 -2.15 -2.21 -11.69
C LEU A 4 -3.18 -2.17 -12.82
N LYS A 5 -2.78 -2.50 -14.06
CA LYS A 5 -3.66 -2.65 -15.21
C LYS A 5 -4.53 -1.41 -15.49
N ARG A 6 -4.04 -0.21 -15.16
CA ARG A 6 -4.76 1.06 -15.34
C ARG A 6 -5.23 1.27 -16.80
N GLU A 7 -4.44 0.80 -17.75
CA GLU A 7 -4.73 0.86 -19.19
C GLU A 7 -5.99 0.10 -19.64
N LEU A 8 -6.54 -0.79 -18.82
CA LEU A 8 -7.81 -1.48 -19.10
C LEU A 8 -9.04 -0.74 -18.57
N ALA A 9 -8.86 0.23 -17.67
CA ALA A 9 -9.98 0.95 -17.09
C ALA A 9 -10.55 1.93 -18.12
N PRO A 10 -11.89 2.00 -18.30
CA PRO A 10 -12.53 2.96 -19.19
C PRO A 10 -12.57 4.35 -18.53
N ILE A 11 -11.41 4.89 -18.19
CA ILE A 11 -11.25 6.18 -17.49
C ILE A 11 -10.28 7.06 -18.29
N PRO A 12 -10.64 8.31 -18.62
CA PRO A 12 -9.75 9.23 -19.32
C PRO A 12 -8.47 9.54 -18.52
N VAL A 13 -7.40 9.96 -19.21
CA VAL A 13 -6.11 10.24 -18.58
C VAL A 13 -6.21 11.42 -17.61
N GLU A 14 -7.02 12.42 -17.96
CA GLU A 14 -7.31 13.59 -17.12
C GLU A 14 -8.01 13.19 -15.82
N ALA A 15 -8.97 12.26 -15.90
CA ALA A 15 -9.66 11.74 -14.72
C ALA A 15 -8.72 10.91 -13.82
N TRP A 16 -7.81 10.12 -14.41
CA TRP A 16 -6.77 9.44 -13.63
C TRP A 16 -5.86 10.40 -12.86
N ALA A 17 -5.50 11.53 -13.47
CA ALA A 17 -4.68 12.55 -12.81
C ALA A 17 -5.40 13.15 -11.60
N GLU A 18 -6.71 13.45 -11.73
CA GLU A 18 -7.53 13.96 -10.62
C GLU A 18 -7.65 12.92 -9.48
N ILE A 19 -7.90 11.65 -9.83
CA ILE A 19 -7.94 10.54 -8.86
C ILE A 19 -6.61 10.45 -8.10
N ASP A 20 -5.47 10.46 -8.80
CA ASP A 20 -4.15 10.35 -8.18
C ASP A 20 -3.83 11.57 -7.28
N GLU A 21 -4.22 12.78 -7.69
CA GLU A 21 -4.02 13.99 -6.90
C GLU A 21 -4.85 13.94 -5.61
N GLN A 22 -6.14 13.62 -5.73
CA GLN A 22 -7.04 13.55 -4.58
C GLN A 22 -6.64 12.44 -3.61
N ALA A 23 -6.26 11.26 -4.10
CA ALA A 23 -5.73 10.18 -3.28
C ALA A 23 -4.48 10.62 -2.51
N THR A 24 -3.54 11.30 -3.21
CA THR A 24 -2.31 11.80 -2.61
C THR A 24 -2.60 12.84 -1.51
N ARG A 25 -3.55 13.74 -1.76
CA ARG A 25 -3.97 14.77 -0.79
C ARG A 25 -4.57 14.13 0.46
N SER A 26 -5.50 13.19 0.28
CA SER A 26 -6.17 12.47 1.38
C SER A 26 -5.19 11.66 2.22
N LEU A 27 -4.27 10.91 1.59
CA LEU A 27 -3.24 10.14 2.29
C LEU A 27 -2.29 11.05 3.09
N LYS A 28 -1.76 12.11 2.47
CA LYS A 28 -0.82 13.03 3.14
C LYS A 28 -1.44 13.78 4.33
N ALA A 29 -2.74 14.04 4.28
CA ALA A 29 -3.44 14.68 5.39
C ALA A 29 -3.43 13.80 6.66
N MET A 30 -3.46 12.48 6.49
CA MET A 30 -3.64 11.52 7.58
C MET A 30 -2.36 10.83 8.05
N LEU A 31 -1.39 10.59 7.15
CA LEU A 31 -0.14 9.90 7.45
C LEU A 31 0.76 10.76 8.35
N SER A 32 0.66 10.55 9.66
CA SER A 32 1.43 11.29 10.67
C SER A 32 2.75 10.60 11.00
N GLY A 33 2.78 9.25 11.00
CA GLY A 33 3.98 8.46 11.28
C GLY A 33 5.12 8.74 10.30
N ARG A 34 4.80 8.92 9.01
CA ARG A 34 5.80 9.25 7.98
C ARG A 34 6.46 10.63 8.13
N LYS A 35 5.92 11.51 8.97
CA LYS A 35 6.53 12.83 9.26
C LYS A 35 7.68 12.73 10.25
N VAL A 36 7.75 11.64 11.00
CA VAL A 36 8.72 11.44 12.10
C VAL A 36 9.61 10.22 11.90
N LEU A 37 9.19 9.26 11.06
CA LEU A 37 9.94 8.06 10.73
C LEU A 37 10.70 8.20 9.41
N ASP A 38 11.85 7.55 9.34
CA ASP A 38 12.58 7.40 8.08
C ASP A 38 11.85 6.44 7.15
N VAL A 39 11.62 6.86 5.91
CA VAL A 39 10.98 6.05 4.87
C VAL A 39 12.07 5.59 3.89
N SER A 40 12.26 4.27 3.78
CA SER A 40 13.19 3.65 2.84
C SER A 40 12.45 2.86 1.77
N GLY A 41 12.75 3.12 0.50
CA GLY A 41 12.11 2.49 -0.65
C GLY A 41 11.84 3.47 -1.79
N PRO A 42 11.06 3.05 -2.82
CA PRO A 42 10.38 1.75 -2.94
C PRO A 42 11.34 0.60 -3.30
N MET A 43 11.12 -0.58 -2.70
CA MET A 43 11.95 -1.79 -2.95
C MET A 43 11.43 -2.67 -4.10
N GLY A 44 10.26 -2.35 -4.66
CA GLY A 44 9.60 -3.13 -5.71
C GLY A 44 8.71 -4.26 -5.19
N THR A 45 7.92 -4.85 -6.10
CA THR A 45 6.96 -5.93 -5.81
C THR A 45 7.63 -7.25 -5.44
N ASP A 46 8.88 -7.44 -5.85
CA ASP A 46 9.60 -8.71 -5.67
C ASP A 46 10.38 -8.74 -4.34
N PHE A 47 10.11 -7.79 -3.44
CA PHE A 47 10.78 -7.67 -2.14
C PHE A 47 9.95 -8.33 -1.02
N PRO A 48 10.30 -9.55 -0.57
CA PRO A 48 9.47 -10.31 0.37
C PRO A 48 9.60 -9.85 1.83
N GLY A 49 10.67 -9.13 2.20
CA GLY A 49 10.92 -8.78 3.59
C GLY A 49 12.33 -8.30 3.89
N VAL A 50 12.47 -7.65 5.04
CA VAL A 50 13.73 -7.12 5.57
C VAL A 50 14.44 -8.19 6.40
N PRO A 51 15.69 -8.56 6.08
CA PRO A 51 16.43 -9.55 6.87
C PRO A 51 16.85 -8.97 8.24
N GLU A 52 16.61 -9.70 9.33
CA GLU A 52 17.01 -9.28 10.68
C GLU A 52 18.50 -9.51 10.98
N GLY A 53 19.24 -10.14 10.06
CA GLY A 53 20.64 -10.53 10.26
C GLY A 53 20.84 -11.67 11.29
N ARG A 54 19.77 -12.34 11.69
CA ARG A 54 19.79 -13.41 12.71
C ARG A 54 19.28 -14.74 12.16
N LEU A 55 19.75 -15.82 12.77
CA LEU A 55 19.27 -17.18 12.49
C LEU A 55 18.34 -17.67 13.60
N ASN A 56 17.27 -18.34 13.21
CA ASN A 56 16.42 -19.15 14.08
C ASN A 56 16.86 -20.61 13.97
N TYR A 57 17.29 -21.20 15.08
CA TYR A 57 17.65 -22.61 15.14
C TYR A 57 16.46 -23.43 15.64
N PRO A 58 15.90 -24.34 14.82
CA PRO A 58 14.78 -25.17 15.26
C PRO A 58 15.14 -25.97 16.51
N LYS A 59 14.21 -26.05 17.47
CA LYS A 59 14.42 -26.75 18.75
C LYS A 59 14.58 -28.27 18.58
N LYS A 60 13.89 -28.84 17.59
CA LYS A 60 14.02 -30.27 17.23
C LYS A 60 14.94 -30.38 16.02
N GLN A 61 16.15 -30.87 16.25
CA GLN A 61 17.09 -31.19 15.19
C GLN A 61 17.59 -32.63 15.36
N PRO A 62 18.05 -33.28 14.28
CA PRO A 62 18.63 -34.62 14.34
C PRO A 62 19.69 -34.73 15.44
N LYS A 63 19.58 -35.76 16.27
CA LYS A 63 20.51 -36.08 17.37
C LYS A 63 21.73 -36.80 16.78
N GLY A 64 22.59 -36.03 16.10
CA GLY A 64 23.77 -36.54 15.40
C GLY A 64 23.72 -36.14 13.93
N GLY A 65 24.78 -35.49 13.46
CA GLY A 65 24.90 -34.99 12.08
C GLY A 65 24.66 -33.49 11.93
N LEU A 66 24.24 -33.10 10.71
CA LEU A 66 24.12 -31.73 10.23
C LEU A 66 23.16 -30.87 11.09
N LYS A 67 23.61 -29.66 11.42
CA LYS A 67 22.79 -28.61 12.05
C LYS A 67 22.47 -27.52 11.02
N TYR A 68 21.30 -26.91 11.12
CA TYR A 68 20.89 -25.83 10.24
C TYR A 68 20.17 -24.72 11.01
N GLY A 69 20.21 -23.51 10.44
CA GLY A 69 19.50 -22.34 10.94
C GLY A 69 18.72 -21.67 9.81
N ILE A 70 17.55 -21.12 10.14
CA ILE A 70 16.66 -20.44 9.22
C ILE A 70 16.87 -18.93 9.38
N ARG A 71 17.06 -18.18 8.29
CA ARG A 71 17.17 -16.71 8.38
C ARG A 71 15.87 -16.11 8.90
N LYS A 72 15.97 -15.24 9.90
CA LYS A 72 14.85 -14.42 10.34
C LYS A 72 14.65 -13.24 9.39
N VAL A 73 13.41 -13.05 8.98
CA VAL A 73 12.99 -12.01 8.03
C VAL A 73 11.72 -11.38 8.58
N HIS A 74 11.68 -10.05 8.59
CA HIS A 74 10.45 -9.30 8.76
C HIS A 74 9.75 -9.16 7.41
N HIS A 75 8.64 -9.85 7.27
CA HIS A 75 7.88 -9.92 6.03
C HIS A 75 7.15 -8.59 5.78
N ILE A 76 7.09 -8.19 4.51
CA ILE A 76 6.26 -7.05 4.10
C ILE A 76 4.80 -7.47 4.11
N VAL A 77 3.92 -6.52 4.45
CA VAL A 77 2.46 -6.69 4.40
C VAL A 77 1.95 -5.98 3.15
N GLU A 78 1.20 -6.70 2.31
CA GLU A 78 0.49 -6.12 1.16
C GLU A 78 -0.95 -5.78 1.59
N VAL A 79 -1.40 -4.56 1.28
CA VAL A 79 -2.75 -4.07 1.62
C VAL A 79 -3.46 -3.64 0.35
N ARG A 80 -4.74 -3.95 0.24
CA ARG A 80 -5.61 -3.55 -0.87
C ARG A 80 -6.96 -3.13 -0.34
N VAL A 81 -7.39 -1.92 -0.67
CA VAL A 81 -8.73 -1.41 -0.35
C VAL A 81 -9.46 -1.13 -1.67
N PRO A 82 -10.47 -1.93 -2.03
CA PRO A 82 -11.27 -1.67 -3.22
C PRO A 82 -12.19 -0.47 -3.02
N PHE A 83 -12.47 0.25 -4.10
CA PHE A 83 -13.45 1.34 -4.12
C PHE A 83 -14.12 1.40 -5.49
N GLU A 84 -15.25 2.10 -5.55
CA GLU A 84 -16.06 2.26 -6.75
C GLU A 84 -16.23 3.76 -7.05
N LEU A 85 -16.32 4.10 -8.34
CA LEU A 85 -16.56 5.44 -8.85
C LEU A 85 -17.53 5.36 -10.03
N ASP A 86 -18.33 6.41 -10.23
CA ASP A 86 -19.20 6.51 -11.41
C ASP A 86 -18.39 6.96 -12.64
N ILE A 87 -18.43 6.15 -13.70
CA ILE A 87 -17.74 6.43 -14.98
C ILE A 87 -18.28 7.71 -15.62
N HIS A 88 -19.59 7.97 -15.54
CA HIS A 88 -20.18 9.18 -16.11
C HIS A 88 -19.69 10.44 -15.41
N GLU A 89 -19.43 10.33 -14.11
CA GLU A 89 -18.89 11.42 -13.30
C GLU A 89 -17.40 11.65 -13.62
N MET A 90 -16.64 10.58 -13.87
CA MET A 90 -15.25 10.70 -14.35
C MET A 90 -15.16 11.36 -15.72
N ASP A 91 -16.11 11.12 -16.63
CA ASP A 91 -16.16 11.80 -17.93
C ASP A 91 -16.40 13.32 -17.77
N ASN A 92 -17.05 13.77 -16.69
CA ASN A 92 -17.28 15.18 -16.42
C ASN A 92 -15.97 15.94 -16.13
N VAL A 93 -14.92 15.25 -15.66
CA VAL A 93 -13.58 15.84 -15.49
C VAL A 93 -13.07 16.41 -16.82
N VAL A 94 -13.23 15.66 -17.92
CA VAL A 94 -12.81 16.09 -19.26
C VAL A 94 -13.61 17.30 -19.75
N ARG A 95 -14.86 17.44 -19.26
CA ARG A 95 -15.73 18.60 -19.53
C ARG A 95 -15.38 19.81 -18.67
N GLY A 96 -14.44 19.68 -17.73
CA GLY A 96 -13.98 20.75 -16.83
C GLY A 96 -14.76 20.87 -15.52
N ALA A 97 -15.53 19.84 -15.14
CA ALA A 97 -16.13 19.77 -13.81
C ALA A 97 -15.04 19.70 -12.73
N LYS A 98 -15.30 20.32 -11.58
CA LYS A 98 -14.34 20.42 -10.44
C LYS A 98 -14.89 19.83 -9.15
N ASP A 99 -16.15 19.43 -9.18
CA ASP A 99 -16.97 18.94 -8.08
C ASP A 99 -17.33 17.46 -8.28
N VAL A 100 -16.46 16.74 -8.98
CA VAL A 100 -16.59 15.32 -9.29
C VAL A 100 -16.62 14.51 -8.01
N ASP A 101 -17.57 13.58 -7.90
CA ASP A 101 -17.71 12.73 -6.73
C ASP A 101 -16.57 11.70 -6.64
N LEU A 102 -15.73 11.86 -5.62
CA LEU A 102 -14.59 10.99 -5.29
C LEU A 102 -14.69 10.44 -3.86
N GLU A 103 -15.88 10.44 -3.24
CA GLU A 103 -16.06 10.02 -1.84
C GLU A 103 -15.57 8.58 -1.59
N GLY A 104 -15.80 7.67 -2.55
CA GLY A 104 -15.32 6.29 -2.48
C GLY A 104 -13.80 6.19 -2.40
N LEU A 105 -13.10 7.01 -3.18
CA LEU A 105 -11.64 7.10 -3.17
C LEU A 105 -11.13 7.67 -1.84
N GLU A 106 -11.75 8.74 -1.35
CA GLU A 106 -11.36 9.37 -0.08
C GLU A 106 -11.53 8.40 1.09
N THR A 107 -12.60 7.62 1.08
CA THR A 107 -12.85 6.61 2.11
C THR A 107 -11.82 5.48 2.06
N ALA A 108 -11.49 4.96 0.87
CA ALA A 108 -10.45 3.95 0.73
C ALA A 108 -9.05 4.47 1.12
N ALA A 109 -8.73 5.72 0.76
CA ALA A 109 -7.49 6.37 1.18
C ALA A 109 -7.43 6.53 2.70
N ARG A 110 -8.55 6.92 3.33
CA ARG A 110 -8.67 7.03 4.79
C ARG A 110 -8.43 5.71 5.50
N GLU A 111 -9.08 4.63 5.06
CA GLU A 111 -8.89 3.30 5.63
C GLU A 111 -7.45 2.82 5.51
N THR A 112 -6.84 3.04 4.34
CA THR A 112 -5.43 2.67 4.08
C THR A 112 -4.48 3.44 5.01
N ALA A 113 -4.67 4.76 5.16
CA ALA A 113 -3.85 5.58 6.04
C ALA A 113 -4.01 5.17 7.51
N LEU A 114 -5.24 4.94 7.96
CA LEU A 114 -5.51 4.51 9.34
C LEU A 114 -4.88 3.16 9.65
N PHE A 115 -4.92 2.22 8.72
CA PHE A 115 -4.26 0.93 8.88
C PHE A 115 -2.74 1.10 9.08
N GLU A 116 -2.08 1.91 8.24
CA GLU A 116 -0.65 2.17 8.38
C GLU A 116 -0.31 2.79 9.75
N GLU A 117 -1.05 3.82 10.16
CA GLU A 117 -0.84 4.48 11.46
C GLU A 117 -1.04 3.49 12.62
N GLN A 118 -2.10 2.69 12.60
CA GLN A 118 -2.34 1.68 13.64
C GLN A 118 -1.22 0.67 13.73
N VAL A 119 -0.72 0.17 12.60
CA VAL A 119 0.40 -0.78 12.57
C VAL A 119 1.68 -0.15 13.11
N ILE A 120 1.95 1.12 12.80
CA ILE A 120 3.11 1.85 13.31
C ILE A 120 3.04 2.01 14.84
N TYR A 121 1.88 2.40 15.39
CA TYR A 121 1.76 2.74 16.81
C TYR A 121 1.47 1.57 17.73
N HIS A 122 0.73 0.57 17.24
CA HIS A 122 0.22 -0.53 18.06
C HIS A 122 0.72 -1.90 17.60
N GLY A 123 1.44 -1.95 16.47
CA GLY A 123 1.86 -3.19 15.84
C GLY A 123 0.76 -3.80 14.96
N LEU A 124 1.15 -4.81 14.19
CA LEU A 124 0.20 -5.60 13.41
C LEU A 124 -0.56 -6.56 14.35
N PRO A 125 -1.90 -6.56 14.36
CA PRO A 125 -2.69 -7.50 15.15
C PRO A 125 -2.52 -8.96 14.73
#